data_AF-A0AAW0I1G5-F1
#
_entry.id   AF-A0AAW0I1G5-F1
#
_cell.length_a   1.000
_cell.length_b   1.000
_cell.length_c   1.000
_cell.angle_alpha   90.00
_cell.angle_beta   90.00
_cell.angle_gamma   90.00
#
_symmetry.space_group_name_H-M   'P 1'
#
loop_
_entity.id
_entity.type
_entity.pdbx_description
1 polymer ?
#
loop_
_entity_poly.entity_id
_entity_poly.type
_entity_poly.pdbx_seq_one_letter_code
_entity_poly.pdbx_strand_id
1 'polypeptide(L)'
;MVWESGCAVIVMLTPLSENGVRQCHHYWPDEGSNLYHVYEVNLVSEHIWCQDFLVRSFYLKNLQTNETRTVTQFHFLSWYDQGVPSSTRSLLDFRR
;
A
#
# COMPACT_ATOMS: atom_id res chain seq x y z
N MET A 1 8.93 -2.97 11.46
CA MET A 1 9.26 -1.63 10.88
C MET A 1 8.10 -0.64 10.94
N VAL A 2 6.96 -0.90 10.27
CA VAL A 2 5.82 0.04 10.20
C VAL A 2 5.28 0.36 11.60
N TRP A 3 5.16 -0.67 12.45
CA TRP A 3 4.67 -0.53 13.81
C TRP A 3 5.59 0.32 14.71
N GLU A 4 6.86 -0.07 14.82
CA GLU A 4 7.83 0.52 15.74
C GLU A 4 8.19 1.96 15.36
N SER A 5 8.19 2.28 14.06
CA SER A 5 8.38 3.66 13.58
C SER A 5 7.17 4.56 13.78
N GLY A 6 6.01 3.98 14.13
CA GLY A 6 4.74 4.70 14.16
C GLY A 6 4.32 5.23 12.80
N CYS A 7 4.70 4.55 11.73
CA CYS A 7 4.36 4.91 10.36
C CYS A 7 2.84 4.82 10.16
N ALA A 8 2.24 5.92 9.70
CA ALA A 8 0.83 6.00 9.36
C ALA A 8 0.56 5.95 7.84
N VAL A 9 1.60 6.12 7.01
CA VAL A 9 1.46 6.25 5.56
C VAL A 9 2.51 5.40 4.84
N ILE A 10 2.06 4.54 3.94
CA ILE A 10 2.92 3.77 3.03
C ILE A 10 2.71 4.32 1.62
N VAL A 11 3.79 4.59 0.91
CA VAL A 11 3.76 4.95 -0.51
C VAL A 11 4.39 3.82 -1.31
N MET A 12 3.59 3.11 -2.09
CA MET A 12 4.01 2.04 -2.99
C MET A 12 4.02 2.58 -4.42
N LEU A 13 5.18 2.60 -5.06
CA LEU A 13 5.41 3.23 -6.37
C LEU A 13 5.64 2.21 -7.50
N THR A 14 5.28 0.94 -7.28
CA THR A 14 5.47 -0.13 -8.26
C THR A 14 4.26 -1.05 -8.25
N PRO A 15 3.82 -1.57 -9.41
CA PRO A 15 2.92 -2.71 -9.42
C PRO A 15 3.60 -3.96 -8.81
N LEU A 16 2.83 -5.02 -8.54
CA LEU A 16 3.40 -6.29 -8.05
C LEU A 16 4.30 -6.96 -9.09
N SER A 17 3.98 -6.80 -10.37
CA SER A 17 4.73 -7.34 -11.50
C SER A 17 4.69 -6.41 -12.70
N GLU A 18 5.77 -6.37 -13.44
CA GLU A 18 5.92 -5.64 -14.70
C GLU A 18 6.58 -6.55 -15.74
N ASN A 19 6.00 -6.67 -16.95
CA ASN A 19 6.55 -7.49 -18.05
C ASN A 19 6.88 -8.94 -17.64
N GLY A 20 6.09 -9.53 -16.73
CA GLY A 20 6.30 -10.88 -16.20
C GLY A 20 7.38 -10.98 -15.12
N VAL A 21 8.06 -9.88 -14.77
CA VAL A 21 9.02 -9.79 -13.67
C VAL A 21 8.31 -9.32 -12.41
N ARG A 22 8.51 -10.02 -11.29
CA ARG A 22 7.96 -9.63 -9.98
C ARG A 22 8.78 -8.47 -9.41
N GLN A 23 8.11 -7.36 -9.13
CA GLN A 23 8.71 -6.16 -8.53
C GLN A 23 8.52 -6.12 -7.02
N CYS A 24 7.36 -6.58 -6.54
CA CYS A 24 7.04 -6.59 -5.12
C CYS A 24 6.28 -7.85 -4.71
N HIS A 25 6.48 -8.29 -3.48
CA HIS A 25 5.63 -9.29 -2.86
C HIS A 25 4.36 -8.65 -2.33
N HIS A 26 3.25 -9.37 -2.40
CA HIS A 26 1.99 -8.94 -1.81
C HIS A 26 2.07 -9.05 -0.28
N TYR A 27 2.14 -7.91 0.41
CA TYR A 27 2.34 -7.83 1.88
C TYR A 27 1.10 -7.35 2.64
N TRP A 28 -0.05 -7.27 1.97
CA TRP A 28 -1.32 -6.87 2.56
C TRP A 28 -2.42 -7.92 2.23
N PRO A 29 -3.54 -7.96 2.96
CA PRO A 29 -4.66 -8.83 2.61
C PRO A 29 -5.48 -8.27 1.43
N ASP A 30 -5.97 -9.15 0.55
CA ASP A 30 -6.93 -8.77 -0.50
C ASP A 30 -8.34 -8.53 0.06
N GLU A 31 -8.71 -9.25 1.12
CA GLU A 31 -9.96 -9.12 1.84
C GLU A 31 -9.78 -9.51 3.31
N GLY A 32 -10.61 -8.95 4.20
CA GLY A 32 -10.56 -9.29 5.63
C GLY A 32 -9.21 -9.00 6.26
N SER A 33 -8.55 -10.04 6.80
CA SER A 33 -7.36 -9.90 7.64
C SER A 33 -6.29 -10.94 7.34
N ASN A 34 -5.01 -10.53 7.36
CA ASN A 34 -3.86 -11.43 7.38
C ASN A 34 -3.03 -11.20 8.65
N LEU A 35 -2.44 -12.28 9.18
CA LEU A 35 -1.52 -12.22 10.30
C LEU A 35 -0.07 -12.26 9.83
N TYR A 36 0.70 -11.23 10.16
CA TYR A 36 2.13 -11.16 9.92
C TYR A 36 2.87 -11.10 11.26
N HIS A 37 3.42 -12.24 11.68
CA HIS A 37 3.98 -12.41 13.02
C HIS A 37 2.93 -12.10 14.10
N VAL A 38 3.05 -10.98 14.82
CA VAL A 38 2.11 -10.55 15.88
C VAL A 38 1.20 -9.40 15.41
N TYR A 39 1.28 -9.02 14.14
CA TYR A 39 0.51 -7.92 13.57
C TYR A 39 -0.60 -8.47 12.71
N GLU A 40 -1.83 -8.33 13.20
CA GLU A 40 -3.02 -8.55 12.40
C GLU A 40 -3.28 -7.29 11.56
N VAL A 41 -3.25 -7.46 10.24
CA VAL A 41 -3.50 -6.38 9.27
C VAL A 41 -4.85 -6.64 8.65
N ASN A 42 -5.79 -5.72 8.84
CA ASN A 42 -7.14 -5.80 8.28
C ASN A 42 -7.29 -4.76 7.17
N LEU A 43 -7.78 -5.16 6.00
CA LEU A 43 -8.19 -4.23 4.95
C LEU A 43 -9.56 -3.64 5.32
N VAL A 44 -9.59 -2.34 5.57
CA VAL A 44 -10.83 -1.62 5.93
C VAL A 44 -11.51 -1.09 4.67
N SER A 45 -10.73 -0.52 3.76
CA SER A 45 -11.24 -0.01 2.49
C SER A 45 -10.17 -0.02 1.42
N GLU A 46 -10.61 -0.22 0.19
CA GLU A 46 -9.83 0.04 -1.03
C GLU A 46 -10.63 1.02 -1.89
N HIS A 47 -9.98 2.08 -2.34
CA HIS A 47 -10.58 3.09 -3.20
C HIS A 47 -9.73 3.28 -4.46
N ILE A 48 -10.27 2.88 -5.61
CA ILE A 48 -9.66 3.10 -6.91
C ILE A 48 -10.00 4.52 -7.36
N TRP A 49 -9.02 5.41 -7.34
CA TRP A 49 -9.22 6.81 -7.74
C TRP A 49 -9.23 6.97 -9.25
N CYS A 50 -8.28 6.31 -9.92
CA CYS A 50 -8.18 6.27 -11.37
C CYS A 50 -7.36 5.05 -11.80
N GLN A 51 -7.02 4.96 -13.08
CA GLN A 51 -6.17 3.88 -13.60
C GLN A 51 -4.73 3.95 -13.07
N ASP A 52 -4.28 5.11 -12.62
CA ASP A 52 -2.88 5.33 -12.21
C ASP A 52 -2.62 5.01 -10.74
N PHE A 53 -3.64 5.07 -9.87
CA PHE A 53 -3.46 4.80 -8.45
C PHE A 53 -4.75 4.44 -7.71
N LEU A 54 -4.55 3.79 -6.57
CA LEU A 54 -5.57 3.47 -5.57
C LEU A 54 -5.05 3.77 -4.17
N VAL A 55 -5.98 3.82 -3.21
CA VAL A 55 -5.67 4.03 -1.79
C VAL A 55 -6.32 2.93 -0.96
N ARG A 56 -5.55 2.34 -0.05
CA ARG A 56 -6.04 1.37 0.93
C ARG A 56 -5.94 1.92 2.33
N SER A 57 -6.96 1.66 3.14
CA SER A 57 -6.92 1.89 4.58
C SER A 57 -6.82 0.56 5.31
N PHE A 58 -5.80 0.45 6.17
CA PHE A 58 -5.57 -0.72 6.99
C PHE A 58 -5.81 -0.42 8.46
N TYR A 59 -6.36 -1.40 9.17
CA TYR A 59 -6.36 -1.43 10.62
C TYR A 59 -5.35 -2.47 11.10
N LEU A 60 -4.29 -1.99 11.74
CA LEU A 60 -3.22 -2.81 12.30
C LEU A 60 -3.45 -3.01 13.79
N LYS A 61 -3.44 -4.26 14.23
CA LYS A 61 -3.50 -4.63 15.65
C LYS A 61 -2.25 -5.40 16.03
N ASN A 62 -1.57 -4.94 17.08
CA ASN A 62 -0.52 -5.73 17.72
C ASN A 62 -1.16 -6.68 18.74
N LEU A 63 -1.11 -7.98 18.46
CA LEU A 63 -1.76 -8.99 19.29
C LEU A 63 -1.10 -9.21 20.66
N GLN A 64 0.16 -8.77 20.84
CA GLN A 64 0.85 -8.87 22.13
C GLN A 64 0.45 -7.74 23.07
N THR A 65 0.30 -6.51 22.56
CA THR A 65 -0.02 -5.32 23.37
C THR A 65 -1.50 -4.94 23.33
N ASN A 66 -2.27 -5.50 22.39
CA ASN A 66 -3.64 -5.09 22.03
C ASN A 66 -3.77 -3.64 21.55
N GLU A 67 -2.66 -2.95 21.31
CA GLU A 67 -2.67 -1.63 20.70
C GLU A 67 -3.06 -1.71 19.23
N THR A 68 -3.66 -0.64 18.73
CA THR A 68 -4.14 -0.56 17.35
C THR A 68 -3.74 0.74 16.69
N ARG A 69 -3.59 0.70 15.36
CA ARG A 69 -3.19 1.84 14.52
C ARG A 69 -3.88 1.77 13.17
N THR A 70 -4.15 2.92 12.57
CA THR A 70 -4.59 3.01 11.17
C THR A 70 -3.39 3.34 10.30
N VAL A 71 -3.25 2.64 9.17
CA VAL A 71 -2.22 2.89 8.17
C VAL A 71 -2.88 3.05 6.80
N THR A 72 -2.52 4.10 6.07
CA THR A 72 -2.99 4.32 4.71
C THR A 72 -1.89 3.98 3.72
N GLN A 73 -2.16 3.10 2.76
CA GLN A 73 -1.27 2.83 1.64
C GLN A 73 -1.77 3.56 0.39
N PHE A 74 -0.94 4.42 -0.15
CA PHE A 74 -1.09 5.01 -1.46
C PHE A 74 -0.30 4.18 -2.46
N HIS A 75 -0.97 3.63 -3.47
CA HIS A 75 -0.35 2.71 -4.42
C HIS A 75 -0.46 3.27 -5.84
N PHE A 76 0.67 3.76 -6.36
CA PHE A 76 0.81 4.25 -7.72
C PHE A 76 1.24 3.11 -8.64
N LEU A 77 0.49 2.89 -9.73
CA LEU A 77 0.58 1.73 -10.60
C LEU A 77 1.28 2.03 -11.93
N SER A 78 1.29 3.29 -12.36
CA SER A 78 1.74 3.70 -13.70
C SER A 78 3.21 4.13 -13.78
N TRP A 79 4.02 3.79 -12.77
CA TRP A 79 5.46 3.99 -12.81
C TRP A 79 6.15 2.69 -13.20
N TYR A 80 6.65 2.64 -14.44
CA TYR A 80 7.25 1.46 -15.07
C TYR A 80 8.79 1.60 -15.13
N ASP A 81 9.53 0.50 -14.98
CA ASP A 81 11.00 0.46 -14.82
C ASP A 81 11.78 1.05 -16.01
N GLN A 82 11.20 1.04 -17.21
CA GLN A 82 11.88 1.51 -18.43
C GLN A 82 11.67 3.00 -18.72
N GLY A 83 11.05 3.77 -17.82
CA GLY A 83 10.83 5.19 -18.05
C GLY A 83 10.29 5.98 -16.85
N VAL A 84 9.89 7.22 -17.13
CA VAL A 84 9.10 8.04 -16.21
C VAL A 84 7.64 7.98 -16.64
N PRO A 85 6.66 8.19 -15.72
CA PRO A 85 5.27 8.34 -16.10
C PRO A 85 5.13 9.37 -17.23
N SER A 86 4.33 9.03 -18.25
CA SER A 86 4.13 9.87 -19.44
C SER A 86 3.53 11.24 -19.12
N SER A 87 2.90 11.38 -17.96
CA SER A 87 2.35 12.61 -17.43
C SER A 87 2.75 12.80 -15.97
N THR A 88 3.30 13.97 -15.65
CA THR A 88 3.57 14.38 -14.26
C THR A 88 2.29 14.66 -13.48
N ARG A 89 1.16 14.89 -14.17
CA ARG A 89 -0.12 15.25 -13.55
C ARG A 89 -0.61 14.17 -12.58
N SER A 90 -0.60 12.90 -13.01
CA SER A 90 -1.10 11.79 -12.19
C SER A 90 -0.29 11.64 -10.90
N LEU A 91 1.04 11.79 -10.98
CA LEU A 91 1.89 11.75 -9.79
C LEU A 91 1.68 12.97 -8.87
N LEU A 92 1.42 14.16 -9.45
CA LEU A 92 1.10 15.36 -8.67
C LEU A 92 -0.26 15.27 -7.97
N ASP A 93 -1.26 14.67 -8.63
CA ASP A 93 -2.58 14.44 -8.04
C ASP A 93 -2.52 13.35 -6.97
N PHE A 94 -1.71 12.31 -7.16
CA PHE A 94 -1.42 11.29 -6.15
C PHE A 94 -0.76 11.84 -4.88
N ARG A 95 0.05 12.90 -4.99
CA ARG A 95 0.75 13.54 -3.86
C ARG A 95 -0.15 14.44 -3.00
N ARG A 96 -1.25 14.94 -3.57
CA ARG A 96 -2.10 15.96 -2.93
C ARG A 96 -2.98 15.35 -1.86
#